data_AF-A0AAC8QB92-F1
#
_entry.id   AF-A0AAC8QB92-F1
#
_cell.length_a   1.000
_cell.length_b   1.000
_cell.length_c   1.000
_cell.angle_alpha   90.00
_cell.angle_beta   90.00
_cell.angle_gamma   90.00
#
_symmetry.space_group_name_H-M   'P 1'
#
loop_
_entity.id
_entity.type
_entity.pdbx_description
1 polymer ?
#
loop_
_entity_poly.entity_id
_entity_poly.type
_entity_poly.pdbx_seq_one_letter_code
_entity_poly.pdbx_strand_id
1 'polypeptide(L)'
;MDSLLSNRRGPTALIVDADTIDHALTMEQQTELETMFGSSARRHMWLVVLAKPEVEAVFFSDRGLLERVTGKKVSELDIARAALGPRAALLKLLPKPRSGHGAKQLVKKLSESDFEKIISSEAFHPLIEFIQRWLAADNQHSSSQPTSARNLSP
;
A
#
# COMPACT_ATOMS: atom_id res chain seq x y z
N MET A 1 -17.82 -3.18 20.92
CA MET A 1 -16.98 -3.64 19.79
C MET A 1 -15.80 -2.69 19.73
N ASP A 2 -14.59 -3.17 20.01
CA ASP A 2 -13.39 -2.35 19.92
C ASP A 2 -13.00 -2.25 18.44
N SER A 3 -13.13 -1.05 17.88
CA SER A 3 -12.78 -0.79 16.49
C SER A 3 -11.26 -0.79 16.33
N LEU A 4 -10.77 -1.33 15.21
CA LEU A 4 -9.35 -1.54 14.88
C LEU A 4 -8.53 -0.24 14.90
N LEU A 5 -9.22 0.91 14.83
CA LEU A 5 -8.64 2.25 14.86
C LEU A 5 -8.72 2.92 16.25
N SER A 6 -9.61 2.48 17.15
CA SER A 6 -9.92 3.21 18.39
C SER A 6 -8.76 3.27 19.37
N ASN A 7 -7.80 2.34 19.30
CA ASN A 7 -6.62 2.27 20.18
C ASN A 7 -5.29 2.56 19.45
N ARG A 8 -5.31 2.93 18.16
CA ARG A 8 -4.06 3.20 17.42
C ARG A 8 -3.59 4.65 17.63
N ARG A 9 -2.33 4.79 18.05
CA ARG A 9 -1.67 6.10 18.24
C ARG A 9 -1.13 6.71 16.94
N GLY A 10 -1.16 5.98 15.82
CA GLY A 10 -0.57 6.40 14.55
C GLY A 10 -1.54 6.26 13.38
N PRO A 11 -1.21 6.90 12.24
CA PRO A 11 -2.02 6.86 11.03
C PRO A 11 -2.08 5.42 10.51
N THR A 12 -3.23 5.01 9.98
CA THR A 12 -3.43 3.63 9.51
C THR A 12 -3.95 3.63 8.08
N ALA A 13 -3.17 3.09 7.15
CA ALA A 13 -3.63 2.79 5.80
C ALA A 13 -4.14 1.35 5.72
N LEU A 14 -5.34 1.17 5.17
CA LEU A 14 -5.91 -0.11 4.78
C LEU A 14 -5.78 -0.24 3.26
N ILE A 15 -5.07 -1.27 2.81
CA ILE A 15 -4.95 -1.63 1.39
C ILE A 15 -5.70 -2.94 1.21
N VAL A 16 -6.67 -2.95 0.31
CA VAL A 16 -7.49 -4.13 0.01
C VAL A 16 -7.45 -4.38 -1.49
N ASP A 17 -7.34 -5.64 -1.90
CA ASP A 17 -7.53 -6.00 -3.30
C ASP A 17 -9.00 -5.72 -3.68
N ALA A 18 -9.22 -5.12 -4.86
CA ALA A 18 -10.57 -4.86 -5.34
C ALA A 18 -11.24 -6.14 -5.85
N ASP A 19 -10.46 -7.17 -6.20
CA ASP A 19 -10.89 -8.43 -6.83
C ASP A 19 -11.67 -8.24 -8.16
N THR A 20 -11.75 -7.00 -8.65
CA THR A 20 -12.46 -6.60 -9.85
C THR A 20 -11.82 -5.36 -10.49
N ILE A 21 -12.07 -5.19 -11.79
CA ILE A 21 -11.78 -3.95 -12.54
C ILE A 21 -13.03 -3.06 -12.70
N ASP A 22 -14.19 -3.53 -12.24
CA ASP A 22 -15.45 -2.80 -12.35
C ASP A 22 -15.44 -1.58 -11.42
N HIS A 23 -15.57 -0.39 -12.03
CA HIS A 23 -15.52 0.87 -11.31
C HIS A 23 -16.68 1.06 -10.33
N ALA A 24 -17.89 0.60 -10.68
CA ALA A 24 -19.07 0.76 -9.83
C ALA A 24 -18.97 -0.09 -8.57
N LEU A 25 -18.61 -1.37 -8.74
CA LEU A 25 -18.38 -2.28 -7.61
C LEU A 25 -17.26 -1.79 -6.70
N THR A 26 -16.16 -1.30 -7.29
CA THR A 26 -15.04 -0.79 -6.48
C THR A 26 -15.43 0.48 -5.72
N MET A 27 -16.26 1.35 -6.30
CA MET A 27 -16.71 2.57 -5.61
C MET A 27 -17.66 2.28 -4.45
N GLU A 28 -18.55 1.29 -4.61
CA GLU A 28 -19.43 0.84 -3.54
C GLU A 28 -18.62 0.28 -2.36
N GLN A 29 -17.69 -0.65 -2.65
CA GLN A 29 -16.80 -1.23 -1.63
C GLN A 29 -15.96 -0.16 -0.93
N GLN A 30 -15.45 0.82 -1.68
CA GLN A 30 -14.69 1.94 -1.10
C GLN A 30 -15.57 2.76 -0.15
N THR A 31 -16.78 3.11 -0.58
CA THR A 31 -17.72 3.91 0.21
C THR A 31 -18.12 3.20 1.51
N GLU A 32 -18.34 1.88 1.44
CA GLU A 32 -18.64 1.05 2.61
C GLU A 32 -17.49 1.08 3.62
N LEU A 33 -16.27 0.82 3.18
CA LEU A 33 -15.08 0.84 4.04
C LEU A 33 -14.84 2.24 4.62
N GLU A 34 -14.94 3.30 3.81
CA GLU A 34 -14.78 4.68 4.29
C GLU A 34 -15.83 5.05 5.34
N THR A 35 -17.06 4.57 5.20
CA THR A 35 -18.14 4.79 6.19
C THR A 35 -17.81 4.11 7.52
N MET A 36 -17.34 2.86 7.48
CA MET A 36 -16.93 2.13 8.68
C MET A 36 -15.77 2.84 9.40
N PHE A 37 -14.74 3.27 8.66
CA PHE A 37 -13.58 3.96 9.23
C PHE A 37 -13.91 5.37 9.74
N GLY A 38 -14.76 6.11 9.01
CA GLY A 38 -15.21 7.45 9.38
C GLY A 38 -15.99 7.51 10.70
N SER A 39 -16.64 6.42 11.08
CA SER A 39 -17.30 6.30 12.39
C SER A 39 -16.33 6.13 13.57
N SER A 40 -15.09 5.68 13.30
CA SER A 40 -14.15 5.21 14.32
C SER A 40 -12.95 6.13 14.53
N ALA A 41 -12.58 6.96 13.55
CA ALA A 41 -11.42 7.83 13.63
C ALA A 41 -11.54 9.07 12.72
N ARG A 42 -10.79 10.13 13.05
CA ARG A 42 -10.71 11.34 12.23
C ARG A 42 -10.14 11.01 10.84
N ARG A 43 -10.66 11.65 9.78
CA ARG A 43 -10.29 11.37 8.38
C ARG A 43 -8.79 11.47 8.06
N HIS A 44 -7.99 12.21 8.83
CA HIS A 44 -6.54 12.29 8.63
C HIS A 44 -5.76 11.14 9.30
N MET A 45 -6.41 10.32 10.13
CA MET A 45 -5.80 9.19 10.84
C MET A 45 -5.90 7.88 10.06
N TRP A 46 -6.59 7.89 8.93
CA TRP A 46 -6.78 6.68 8.14
C TRP A 46 -6.86 6.96 6.64
N LEU A 47 -6.53 5.92 5.86
CA LEU A 47 -6.65 5.87 4.41
C LEU A 47 -7.20 4.50 4.02
N VAL A 48 -8.13 4.45 3.08
CA VAL A 48 -8.54 3.22 2.40
C VAL A 48 -8.08 3.30 0.95
N VAL A 49 -7.36 2.28 0.49
CA VAL A 49 -6.96 2.13 -0.91
C VAL A 49 -7.45 0.78 -1.41
N LEU A 50 -8.20 0.80 -2.51
CA LEU A 50 -8.55 -0.41 -3.24
C LEU A 50 -7.54 -0.59 -4.39
N ALA A 51 -6.74 -1.64 -4.31
CA ALA A 51 -5.81 -2.01 -5.37
C ALA A 51 -6.59 -2.65 -6.51
N LYS A 52 -6.57 -2.04 -7.71
CA LYS A 52 -7.36 -2.49 -8.86
C LYS A 52 -6.50 -3.26 -9.87
N PRO A 53 -6.82 -4.52 -10.20
CA PRO A 53 -7.74 -5.41 -9.47
C PRO A 53 -7.10 -5.99 -8.19
N GLU A 54 -5.77 -6.12 -8.16
CA GLU A 54 -5.00 -6.67 -7.03
C GLU A 54 -3.66 -5.93 -6.92
N VAL A 55 -3.08 -5.87 -5.72
CA VAL A 55 -1.80 -5.15 -5.49
C VAL A 55 -0.65 -5.71 -6.33
N GLU A 56 -0.68 -7.00 -6.68
CA GLU A 56 0.35 -7.65 -7.47
C GLU A 56 0.48 -7.08 -8.90
N ALA A 57 -0.50 -6.30 -9.37
CA ALA A 57 -0.44 -5.60 -10.67
C ALA A 57 0.80 -4.72 -10.79
N VAL A 58 1.29 -4.15 -9.69
CA VAL A 58 2.45 -3.25 -9.68
C VAL A 58 3.72 -3.94 -10.20
N PHE A 59 3.84 -5.27 -10.02
CA PHE A 59 4.98 -6.01 -10.54
C PHE A 59 4.97 -6.12 -12.06
N PHE A 60 3.80 -6.06 -12.69
CA PHE A 60 3.66 -6.17 -14.15
C PHE A 60 3.85 -4.84 -14.89
N SER A 61 4.12 -3.74 -14.17
CA SER A 61 4.43 -2.43 -14.76
C SER A 61 5.80 -2.39 -15.47
N ASP A 62 6.76 -3.19 -15.02
CA ASP A 62 8.10 -3.31 -15.62
C ASP A 62 8.40 -4.79 -15.88
N ARG A 63 8.36 -5.19 -17.16
CA ARG A 63 8.71 -6.56 -17.58
C ARG A 63 10.11 -6.95 -17.11
N GLY A 64 11.09 -6.05 -17.24
CA GLY A 64 12.47 -6.32 -16.87
C GLY A 64 12.62 -6.56 -15.37
N LEU A 65 11.84 -5.85 -14.53
CA LEU A 65 11.78 -6.11 -13.10
C LEU A 65 11.33 -7.54 -12.81
N LEU A 66 10.22 -7.98 -13.42
CA LEU A 66 9.74 -9.35 -13.24
C LEU A 66 10.76 -10.39 -13.70
N GLU A 67 11.39 -10.17 -14.86
CA GLU A 67 12.39 -11.11 -15.38
C GLU A 67 13.61 -11.22 -14.46
N ARG A 68 14.11 -10.10 -13.92
CA ARG A 68 15.21 -10.08 -12.94
C ARG A 68 14.84 -10.84 -11.67
N VAL A 69 13.67 -10.53 -11.12
CA VAL A 69 13.29 -11.05 -9.80
C VAL A 69 12.88 -12.52 -9.86
N THR A 70 12.19 -12.92 -10.93
CA THR A 70 11.76 -14.31 -11.13
C THR A 70 12.84 -15.18 -11.75
N GLY A 71 13.80 -14.60 -12.48
CA GLY A 71 14.80 -15.31 -13.28
C GLY A 71 14.22 -16.00 -14.52
N LYS A 72 12.97 -15.69 -14.89
CA LYS A 72 12.27 -16.26 -16.05
C LYS A 72 12.00 -15.17 -17.06
N LYS A 73 11.99 -15.52 -18.35
CA LYS A 73 11.43 -14.64 -19.38
C LYS A 73 9.93 -14.50 -19.18
N VAL A 74 9.42 -13.28 -19.30
CA VAL A 74 8.00 -12.96 -19.19
C VAL A 74 7.44 -12.78 -20.58
N SER A 75 6.48 -13.62 -20.96
CA SER A 75 5.86 -13.56 -22.29
C SER A 75 4.76 -12.50 -22.36
N GLU A 76 4.39 -12.08 -23.58
CA GLU A 76 3.20 -11.25 -23.80
C GLU A 76 1.92 -11.89 -23.21
N LEU A 77 1.83 -13.21 -23.27
CA LEU A 77 0.71 -13.96 -22.71
C LEU A 77 0.65 -13.84 -21.18
N ASP A 78 1.80 -13.76 -20.50
CA ASP A 78 1.85 -13.57 -19.05
C ASP A 78 1.40 -12.15 -18.66
N ILE A 79 1.78 -11.14 -19.45
CA ILE A 79 1.29 -9.76 -19.28
C ILE A 79 -0.23 -9.70 -19.50
N ALA A 80 -0.73 -10.29 -20.59
CA ALA A 80 -2.16 -10.32 -20.88
C ALA A 80 -2.97 -11.02 -19.78
N ARG A 81 -2.43 -12.11 -19.20
CA ARG A 81 -3.05 -12.79 -18.06
C ARG A 81 -3.05 -11.94 -16.80
N ALA A 82 -1.97 -11.18 -16.56
CA ALA A 82 -1.87 -10.32 -15.39
C ALA A 82 -2.91 -9.19 -15.41
N ALA A 83 -3.36 -8.74 -16.59
CA ALA A 83 -4.44 -7.76 -16.69
C ALA A 83 -5.78 -8.26 -16.11
N LEU A 84 -5.99 -9.58 -16.07
CA LEU A 84 -7.24 -10.21 -15.57
C LEU A 84 -7.09 -10.81 -14.17
N GLY A 85 -5.87 -11.12 -13.73
CA GLY A 85 -5.60 -11.75 -12.44
C GLY A 85 -4.12 -11.66 -12.07
N PRO A 86 -3.64 -10.48 -11.63
CA PRO A 86 -2.23 -10.22 -11.35
C PRO A 86 -1.59 -11.22 -10.39
N ARG A 87 -2.24 -11.55 -9.27
CA ARG A 87 -1.78 -12.51 -8.27
C ARG A 87 -1.60 -13.89 -8.87
N ALA A 88 -2.61 -14.37 -9.60
CA ALA A 88 -2.56 -15.69 -10.23
C ALA A 88 -1.45 -15.76 -11.29
N ALA A 89 -1.25 -14.68 -12.06
CA ALA A 89 -0.14 -14.58 -13.02
C ALA A 89 1.22 -14.58 -12.30
N LEU A 90 1.37 -13.79 -11.23
CA LEU A 90 2.62 -13.69 -10.48
C LEU A 90 3.00 -15.04 -9.85
N LEU A 91 2.05 -15.75 -9.27
CA LEU A 91 2.27 -17.07 -8.67
C LEU A 91 2.77 -18.11 -9.68
N LYS A 92 2.38 -18.02 -10.96
CA LYS A 92 2.89 -18.89 -12.03
C LYS A 92 4.34 -18.56 -12.41
N LEU A 93 4.70 -17.27 -12.35
CA LEU A 93 6.06 -16.81 -12.63
C LEU A 93 7.03 -17.12 -11.49
N LEU A 94 6.55 -17.08 -10.24
CA LEU A 94 7.36 -17.43 -9.09
C LEU A 94 7.83 -18.90 -9.15
N PRO A 95 9.06 -19.20 -8.72
CA PRO A 95 9.47 -20.58 -8.53
C PRO A 95 8.55 -21.23 -7.50
N LYS A 96 8.03 -22.44 -7.79
CA LYS A 96 7.19 -23.19 -6.85
C LYS A 96 7.94 -23.32 -5.52
N PRO A 97 7.47 -22.68 -4.44
CA PRO A 97 8.24 -22.69 -3.22
C PRO A 97 8.10 -24.08 -2.61
N ARG A 98 9.22 -24.71 -2.24
CA ARG A 98 9.20 -25.91 -1.38
C ARG A 98 8.58 -25.62 0.01
N SER A 99 8.38 -24.33 0.36
CA SER A 99 7.98 -23.88 1.70
C SER A 99 6.97 -22.70 1.74
N GLY A 100 6.29 -22.35 0.66
CA GLY A 100 5.27 -21.27 0.67
C GLY A 100 5.78 -19.82 0.76
N HIS A 101 7.08 -19.55 0.57
CA HIS A 101 7.69 -18.22 0.80
C HIS A 101 7.95 -17.39 -0.49
N GLY A 102 7.26 -17.69 -1.59
CA GLY A 102 7.54 -17.08 -2.91
C GLY A 102 7.51 -15.56 -2.93
N ALA A 103 6.48 -14.94 -2.32
CA ALA A 103 6.34 -13.49 -2.26
C ALA A 103 7.44 -12.81 -1.41
N LYS A 104 7.78 -13.39 -0.25
CA LYS A 104 8.88 -12.85 0.59
C LYS A 104 10.23 -12.93 -0.14
N GLN A 105 10.46 -13.98 -0.92
CA GLN A 105 11.67 -14.11 -1.72
C GLN A 105 11.72 -13.10 -2.87
N LEU A 106 10.56 -12.80 -3.48
CA LEU A 106 10.43 -11.77 -4.49
C LEU A 106 10.83 -10.40 -3.92
N VAL A 107 10.26 -10.01 -2.77
CA VAL A 107 10.58 -8.72 -2.12
C VAL A 107 12.07 -8.61 -1.79
N LYS A 108 12.70 -9.70 -1.30
CA LYS A 108 14.14 -9.72 -0.99
C LYS A 108 15.07 -9.53 -2.19
N LYS A 109 14.57 -9.74 -3.41
CA LYS A 109 15.34 -9.61 -4.66
C LYS A 109 15.15 -8.25 -5.32
N LEU A 110 14.24 -7.42 -4.82
CA LEU A 110 14.07 -6.06 -5.31
C LEU A 110 15.30 -5.26 -4.90
N SER A 111 15.94 -4.60 -5.87
CA SER A 111 16.91 -3.55 -5.58
C SER A 111 16.19 -2.29 -5.07
N GLU A 112 16.94 -1.35 -4.53
CA GLU A 112 16.43 -0.02 -4.17
C GLU A 112 15.79 0.67 -5.38
N SER A 113 16.41 0.60 -6.55
CA SER A 113 15.84 1.14 -7.79
C SER A 113 14.54 0.45 -8.24
N ASP A 114 14.40 -0.86 -7.98
CA ASP A 114 13.16 -1.57 -8.28
C ASP A 114 12.05 -1.14 -7.32
N PHE A 115 12.39 -0.95 -6.05
CA PHE A 115 11.47 -0.44 -5.04
C PHE A 115 11.01 0.97 -5.39
N GLU A 116 11.92 1.88 -5.75
CA GLU A 116 11.61 3.25 -6.19
C GLU A 116 10.63 3.27 -7.37
N LYS A 117 10.83 2.40 -8.36
CA LYS A 117 9.89 2.26 -9.48
C LYS A 117 8.51 1.80 -9.04
N ILE A 118 8.45 0.80 -8.16
CA ILE A 118 7.18 0.27 -7.64
C ILE A 118 6.44 1.36 -6.86
N ILE A 119 7.09 2.06 -5.94
CA ILE A 119 6.43 3.10 -5.12
C ILE A 119 6.06 4.34 -5.94
N SER A 120 6.78 4.60 -7.05
CA SER A 120 6.43 5.70 -7.96
C SER A 120 5.28 5.35 -8.91
N SER A 121 4.72 4.14 -8.82
CA SER A 121 3.54 3.79 -9.61
C SER A 121 2.27 4.45 -9.04
N GLU A 122 1.31 4.71 -9.91
CA GLU A 122 0.04 5.35 -9.55
C GLU A 122 -0.70 4.63 -8.42
N ALA A 123 -0.52 3.32 -8.29
CA ALA A 123 -1.11 2.51 -7.24
C ALA A 123 -0.69 2.94 -5.81
N PHE A 124 0.50 3.50 -5.64
CA PHE A 124 1.02 3.93 -4.34
C PHE A 124 0.88 5.43 -4.07
N HIS A 125 0.48 6.24 -5.06
CA HIS A 125 0.28 7.68 -4.86
C HIS A 125 -0.61 8.01 -3.65
N PRO A 126 -1.79 7.37 -3.45
CA PRO A 126 -2.64 7.69 -2.31
C PRO A 126 -1.95 7.42 -0.96
N LEU A 127 -1.15 6.35 -0.90
CA LEU A 127 -0.41 5.99 0.31
C LEU A 127 0.71 6.98 0.60
N ILE A 128 1.46 7.39 -0.43
CA ILE A 128 2.54 8.38 -0.30
C ILE A 128 1.98 9.72 0.17
N GLU A 129 0.91 10.21 -0.46
CA GLU A 129 0.26 11.46 -0.07
C GLU A 129 -0.26 11.41 1.37
N PHE A 130 -0.84 10.29 1.79
CA PHE A 130 -1.30 10.09 3.15
C PHE A 130 -0.17 10.15 4.18
N ILE A 131 0.94 9.47 3.90
CA ILE A 131 2.14 9.50 4.77
C ILE A 131 2.71 10.91 4.85
N GLN A 132 2.86 11.60 3.71
CA GLN A 132 3.38 12.96 3.65
C GLN A 132 2.51 13.94 4.45
N ARG A 133 1.18 13.86 4.28
CA ARG A 133 0.22 14.68 5.04
C ARG A 133 0.33 14.44 6.54
N TRP A 134 0.47 13.19 6.96
CA TRP A 134 0.62 12.87 8.37
C TRP A 134 1.95 13.40 8.94
N LEU A 135 3.07 13.18 8.24
CA LEU A 135 4.39 13.69 8.66
C LEU A 135 4.39 15.21 8.77
N ALA A 136 3.74 15.92 7.84
CA ALA A 136 3.60 17.37 7.91
C ALA A 136 2.80 17.83 9.15
N ALA A 137 1.72 17.10 9.49
CA ALA A 137 0.89 17.42 10.65
C ALA A 137 1.56 17.10 12.00
N ASP A 138 2.35 16.03 12.07
CA ASP A 138 3.09 15.62 13.27
C ASP A 138 4.24 16.58 13.59
N ASN A 139 4.98 17.00 12.56
CA ASN A 139 6.06 17.98 12.70
C ASN A 139 5.57 19.33 13.25
N GLN A 140 4.34 19.75 12.91
CA GLN A 140 3.74 20.99 13.45
C GLN A 140 3.31 20.85 14.92
N HIS A 141 2.94 19.65 15.39
CA HIS A 141 2.60 19.42 16.80
C HIS A 141 3.84 19.39 17.70
N SER A 142 4.97 18.90 17.18
CA SER A 142 6.24 18.87 17.93
C SER A 142 6.90 20.25 18.09
N SER A 143 6.68 21.19 17.16
CA SER A 143 7.22 22.56 17.23
C SER A 143 6.44 23.52 18.12
N SER A 144 5.34 23.07 18.74
CA SER A 144 4.36 23.93 19.43
C SER A 144 4.34 23.80 20.95
N GLN A 145 5.26 23.06 21.59
CA GLN A 145 5.37 23.05 23.05
C GLN A 145 6.22 24.23 23.56
N PRO A 146 5.66 25.21 24.28
CA PRO A 146 6.46 26.22 24.94
C PRO A 146 7.16 25.59 26.15
N THR A 147 8.47 25.77 26.20
CA THR A 147 9.27 25.61 27.41
C THR A 147 8.69 26.50 28.50
N SER A 148 7.98 25.90 29.45
CA SER A 148 7.70 26.54 30.74
C SER A 148 9.03 26.77 31.46
N ALA A 149 9.66 27.90 31.15
CA ALA A 149 10.75 28.45 31.94
C ALA A 149 10.21 28.71 33.35
N ARG A 150 10.82 28.01 34.31
CA ARG A 150 10.71 28.27 35.75
C ARG A 150 10.87 29.77 36.02
N ASN A 151 9.79 30.42 36.43
CA ASN A 151 9.88 31.68 37.17
C ASN A 151 10.42 31.36 38.57
N LEU A 152 11.71 31.61 38.77
CA LEU A 152 12.26 31.93 40.08
C LEU A 152 12.47 33.44 40.10
N SER A 153 11.82 34.12 41.04
CA SER A 153 12.03 35.52 41.38
C SER A 153 12.27 35.62 42.89
N PRO A 154 12.81 36.74 43.36
CA PRO A 154 14.24 36.99 43.61
C PRO A 154 14.70 36.56 45.00
#